data_AF-A0A0S6XHP6-F1
#
_entry.id   AF-A0A0S6XHP6-F1
#
_cell.length_a   1.000
_cell.length_b   1.000
_cell.length_c   1.000
_cell.angle_alpha   90.00
_cell.angle_beta   90.00
_cell.angle_gamma   90.00
#
_symmetry.space_group_name_H-M   'P 1'
#
loop_
_entity.id
_entity.type
_entity.pdbx_description
1 polymer ?
#
loop_
_entity_poly.entity_id
_entity_poly.type
_entity_poly.pdbx_seq_one_letter_code
_entity_poly.pdbx_strand_id
1 'polypeptide(L)'
;MIYTAALLATLGATAAAETLFNALVFTRHGDRTAKYFNNAVLTHLGADQVFSSGSFYRDRYIANGSDYQIAGISADVVVPSQLWAAAPNSGVLYETATHFLQGLYPPLLALDPQQATQQLANGTQTVNPLGGYQFVLVNGEDANSPDTIWIQGSTSCPAFTTASKTYMEDPSYTALLNSTASFYSQFDSILNPIMGAGNVSYKNAYNVFDLLNVASIHNISVAPQINADALNQARWLADQHEFNLVYNATQNMRSIGGQTLAAQILAQLNNTVASKAASQKFTLMAGSYDTFQAFFGLTNLTEASPDFFGLPVYAASMAFELFAEADNATFPTNPADDLRVRFLFRNGTDASNNLTAFPLFGGNATDMPYGQFVDELGNRSVKTLTQWCGMCGSTQAFCVAANATQSSTGGQSGGSGAGASTSLTQGSSLSNAAAGGIGAGVTLAVVGVIAGLAFLLTRRRHSHKGAALGAGAGAGAGMATAHEKRNSNSESGSSV
;
A
#
# COMPACT_ATOMS: atom_id res chain seq x y z
N MET A 1 -43.67 -40.98 -34.63
CA MET A 1 -42.87 -39.83 -34.13
C MET A 1 -42.00 -40.36 -33.01
N ILE A 2 -40.68 -40.40 -33.24
CA ILE A 2 -39.69 -40.92 -32.29
C ILE A 2 -39.20 -39.72 -31.47
N TYR A 3 -39.37 -39.78 -30.15
CA TYR A 3 -38.81 -38.77 -29.23
C TYR A 3 -37.36 -39.16 -28.91
N THR A 4 -36.41 -38.38 -29.40
CA THR A 4 -35.00 -38.43 -28.97
C THR A 4 -34.84 -37.58 -27.71
N ALA A 5 -34.59 -38.24 -26.58
CA ALA A 5 -34.13 -37.59 -25.35
C ALA A 5 -32.66 -37.19 -25.51
N ALA A 6 -32.37 -35.89 -25.48
CA ALA A 6 -31.02 -35.37 -25.45
C ALA A 6 -30.49 -35.45 -24.01
N LEU A 7 -29.47 -36.29 -23.80
CA LEU A 7 -28.70 -36.35 -22.57
C LEU A 7 -27.77 -35.13 -22.54
N LEU A 8 -28.03 -34.15 -21.66
CA LEU A 8 -27.07 -33.10 -21.35
C LEU A 8 -25.97 -33.69 -20.46
N ALA A 9 -24.79 -33.92 -21.05
CA ALA A 9 -23.58 -34.19 -20.29
C ALA A 9 -23.10 -32.89 -19.65
N THR A 10 -23.35 -32.72 -18.35
CA THR A 10 -22.70 -31.70 -17.53
C THR A 10 -21.24 -32.10 -17.32
N LEU A 11 -20.32 -31.51 -18.07
CA LEU A 11 -18.90 -31.52 -17.71
C LEU A 11 -18.75 -30.68 -16.43
N GLY A 12 -18.74 -31.35 -15.28
CA GLY A 12 -18.21 -30.74 -14.06
C GLY A 12 -16.72 -30.52 -14.25
N ALA A 13 -16.28 -29.25 -14.31
CA ALA A 13 -14.88 -28.94 -14.13
C ALA A 13 -14.50 -29.39 -12.72
N THR A 14 -13.75 -30.48 -12.60
CA THR A 14 -13.07 -30.81 -11.35
C THR A 14 -12.09 -29.68 -11.11
N ALA A 15 -12.34 -28.81 -10.12
CA ALA A 15 -11.33 -27.89 -9.66
C ALA A 15 -10.07 -28.71 -9.35
N ALA A 16 -8.96 -28.39 -10.01
CA ALA A 16 -7.69 -29.02 -9.69
C ALA A 16 -7.42 -28.77 -8.21
N ALA A 17 -7.07 -29.81 -7.46
CA ALA A 17 -6.74 -29.62 -6.05
C ALA A 17 -5.50 -28.73 -5.94
N GLU A 18 -5.55 -27.71 -5.10
CA GLU A 18 -4.53 -26.68 -4.98
C GLU A 18 -4.13 -26.46 -3.53
N THR A 19 -2.88 -26.07 -3.33
CA THR A 19 -2.36 -25.68 -2.01
C THR A 19 -1.92 -24.23 -2.06
N LEU A 20 -2.61 -23.39 -1.30
CA LEU A 20 -2.32 -21.96 -1.21
C LEU A 20 -1.20 -21.71 -0.18
N PHE A 21 -0.12 -21.03 -0.57
CA PHE A 21 1.00 -20.70 0.31
C PHE A 21 0.98 -19.24 0.79
N ASN A 22 0.42 -18.33 0.00
CA ASN A 22 0.23 -16.94 0.38
C ASN A 22 -0.98 -16.31 -0.30
N ALA A 23 -1.63 -15.38 0.42
CA ALA A 23 -2.52 -14.41 -0.16
C ALA A 23 -2.02 -12.99 0.16
N LEU A 24 -1.79 -12.20 -0.89
CA LEU A 24 -1.48 -10.77 -0.79
C LEU A 24 -2.69 -9.97 -1.21
N VAL A 25 -3.12 -9.02 -0.39
CA VAL A 25 -4.31 -8.19 -0.60
C VAL A 25 -3.93 -6.71 -0.60
N PHE A 26 -4.36 -5.99 -1.63
CA PHE A 26 -4.38 -4.52 -1.65
C PHE A 26 -5.83 -4.06 -1.56
N THR A 27 -6.17 -3.29 -0.53
CA THR A 27 -7.55 -2.85 -0.26
C THR A 27 -7.68 -1.34 -0.39
N ARG A 28 -8.80 -0.90 -0.98
CA ARG A 28 -9.26 0.48 -0.90
C ARG A 28 -9.88 0.71 0.48
N HIS A 29 -9.83 1.95 0.93
CA HIS A 29 -10.62 2.40 2.08
C HIS A 29 -12.13 2.20 1.89
N GLY A 30 -12.84 2.09 3.02
CA GLY A 30 -14.30 2.14 3.07
C GLY A 30 -14.86 3.54 2.80
N ASP A 31 -16.17 3.69 2.97
CA ASP A 31 -16.85 4.97 2.95
C ASP A 31 -16.21 5.99 3.92
N ARG A 32 -16.19 7.26 3.48
CA ARG A 32 -15.53 8.36 4.19
C ARG A 32 -16.28 9.67 3.94
N THR A 33 -16.05 10.67 4.79
CA THR A 33 -16.49 12.04 4.50
C THR A 33 -15.88 12.58 3.20
N ALA A 34 -16.45 13.63 2.62
CA ALA A 34 -16.02 14.15 1.32
C ALA A 34 -14.54 14.59 1.34
N LYS A 35 -13.77 14.14 0.35
CA LYS A 35 -12.34 14.44 0.19
C LYS A 35 -12.10 15.92 -0.11
N TYR A 36 -13.07 16.58 -0.73
CA TYR A 36 -13.00 17.99 -1.13
C TYR A 36 -12.55 18.93 0.01
N PHE A 37 -12.89 18.63 1.27
CA PHE A 37 -12.55 19.46 2.43
C PHE A 37 -11.14 19.21 3.01
N ASN A 38 -10.35 18.30 2.43
CA ASN A 38 -8.98 17.95 2.83
C ASN A 38 -8.83 17.50 4.30
N ASN A 39 -9.91 17.03 4.91
CA ASN A 39 -9.95 16.48 6.27
C ASN A 39 -10.84 15.24 6.33
N ALA A 40 -10.79 14.43 5.27
CA ALA A 40 -11.59 13.22 5.17
C ALA A 40 -11.33 12.28 6.37
N VAL A 41 -12.40 11.70 6.90
CA VAL A 41 -12.39 10.73 8.01
C VAL A 41 -13.18 9.51 7.55
N LEU A 42 -12.72 8.31 7.94
CA LEU A 42 -13.44 7.07 7.70
C LEU A 42 -14.76 7.12 8.49
N THR A 43 -15.89 6.83 7.84
CA THR A 43 -17.17 6.80 8.55
C THR A 43 -17.35 5.46 9.27
N HIS A 44 -18.36 5.38 10.13
CA HIS A 44 -18.78 4.08 10.71
C HIS A 44 -19.21 3.08 9.62
N LEU A 45 -19.92 3.53 8.59
CA LEU A 45 -20.24 2.69 7.43
C LEU A 45 -18.97 2.19 6.74
N GLY A 46 -17.97 3.07 6.59
CA GLY A 46 -16.69 2.69 6.03
C GLY A 46 -15.97 1.64 6.85
N ALA A 47 -15.92 1.82 8.17
CA ALA A 47 -15.36 0.85 9.10
C ALA A 47 -16.04 -0.52 9.00
N ASP A 48 -17.37 -0.56 8.93
CA ASP A 48 -18.13 -1.82 8.76
C ASP A 48 -17.82 -2.50 7.43
N GLN A 49 -17.69 -1.72 6.34
CA GLN A 49 -17.31 -2.26 5.03
C GLN A 49 -15.92 -2.89 5.06
N VAL A 50 -14.89 -2.19 5.57
CA VAL A 50 -13.54 -2.77 5.61
C VAL A 50 -13.41 -3.91 6.61
N PHE A 51 -14.13 -3.88 7.73
CA PHE A 51 -14.26 -5.02 8.64
C PHE A 51 -14.86 -6.23 7.92
N SER A 52 -15.96 -6.04 7.19
CA SER A 52 -16.61 -7.09 6.39
C SER A 52 -15.68 -7.67 5.32
N SER A 53 -14.87 -6.82 4.66
CA SER A 53 -13.82 -7.31 3.76
C SER A 53 -12.82 -8.20 4.50
N GLY A 54 -12.35 -7.79 5.68
CA GLY A 54 -11.50 -8.61 6.53
C GLY A 54 -12.11 -9.98 6.86
N SER A 55 -13.38 -10.00 7.26
CA SER A 55 -14.12 -11.24 7.57
C SER A 55 -14.27 -12.15 6.36
N PHE A 56 -14.56 -11.60 5.17
CA PHE A 56 -14.58 -12.38 3.93
C PHE A 56 -13.24 -13.09 3.68
N TYR A 57 -12.12 -12.40 3.87
CA TYR A 57 -10.79 -12.99 3.71
C TYR A 57 -10.45 -13.98 4.83
N ARG A 58 -10.99 -13.82 6.05
CA ARG A 58 -10.89 -14.82 7.11
C ARG A 58 -11.55 -16.12 6.69
N ASP A 59 -12.81 -16.05 6.25
CA ASP A 59 -13.59 -17.22 5.85
C ASP A 59 -12.93 -17.96 4.69
N ARG A 60 -12.32 -17.21 3.76
CA ARG A 60 -11.64 -17.80 2.61
C ARG A 60 -10.26 -18.37 2.93
N TYR A 61 -9.41 -17.67 3.67
CA TYR A 61 -7.98 -18.00 3.72
C TYR A 61 -7.46 -18.42 5.11
N ILE A 62 -8.20 -18.14 6.18
CA ILE A 62 -7.71 -18.31 7.55
C ILE A 62 -8.47 -19.41 8.27
N ALA A 63 -9.81 -19.40 8.19
CA ALA A 63 -10.68 -20.29 8.94
C ALA A 63 -10.42 -21.77 8.58
N ASN A 64 -10.47 -22.61 9.61
CA ASN A 64 -10.33 -24.05 9.44
C ASN A 64 -11.47 -24.61 8.56
N GLY A 65 -11.12 -25.50 7.63
CA GLY A 65 -12.08 -26.14 6.74
C GLY A 65 -12.48 -25.31 5.53
N SER A 66 -11.85 -24.16 5.28
CA SER A 66 -11.95 -23.48 3.99
C SER A 66 -11.20 -24.25 2.91
N ASP A 67 -11.81 -24.39 1.73
CA ASP A 67 -11.18 -24.98 0.54
C ASP A 67 -9.92 -24.21 0.08
N TYR A 68 -9.80 -22.94 0.48
CA TYR A 68 -8.66 -22.07 0.14
C TYR A 68 -7.84 -21.69 1.36
N GLN A 69 -7.93 -22.43 2.47
CA GLN A 69 -7.14 -22.13 3.66
C GLN A 69 -5.64 -22.10 3.32
N ILE A 70 -4.94 -21.03 3.72
CA ILE A 70 -3.51 -20.91 3.48
C ILE A 70 -2.78 -22.00 4.29
N ALA A 71 -1.95 -22.79 3.61
CA ALA A 71 -1.25 -23.92 4.20
C ALA A 71 -0.47 -23.50 5.45
N GLY A 72 -0.81 -24.10 6.61
CA GLY A 72 -0.13 -23.89 7.89
C GLY A 72 -0.33 -22.50 8.51
N ILE A 73 -1.32 -21.72 8.07
CA ILE A 73 -1.69 -20.49 8.78
C ILE A 73 -2.40 -20.82 10.10
N SER A 74 -2.14 -20.02 11.13
CA SER A 74 -2.89 -20.15 12.39
C SER A 74 -4.28 -19.55 12.22
N ALA A 75 -5.31 -20.38 12.38
CA ALA A 75 -6.70 -19.99 12.13
C ALA A 75 -7.26 -19.03 13.19
N ASP A 76 -6.95 -19.27 14.47
CA ASP A 76 -7.58 -18.55 15.58
C ASP A 76 -6.64 -17.53 16.21
N VAL A 77 -5.42 -17.93 16.56
CA VAL A 77 -4.43 -17.08 17.24
C VAL A 77 -3.53 -16.39 16.22
N VAL A 78 -3.38 -15.08 16.30
CA VAL A 78 -2.41 -14.32 15.49
C VAL A 78 -0.99 -14.83 15.75
N VAL A 79 -0.30 -15.24 14.68
CA VAL A 79 1.14 -15.50 14.69
C VAL A 79 1.82 -14.37 13.91
N PRO A 80 2.54 -13.44 14.58
CA PRO A 80 3.05 -12.23 13.94
C PRO A 80 3.93 -12.49 12.71
N SER A 81 4.73 -13.56 12.70
CA SER A 81 5.59 -13.89 11.55
C SER A 81 4.81 -14.33 10.31
N GLN A 82 3.55 -14.77 10.45
CA GLN A 82 2.71 -15.21 9.34
C GLN A 82 2.01 -14.04 8.64
N LEU A 83 1.96 -12.86 9.25
CA LEU A 83 1.23 -11.71 8.73
C LEU A 83 2.20 -10.56 8.44
N TRP A 84 1.89 -9.78 7.41
CA TRP A 84 2.53 -8.48 7.19
C TRP A 84 1.47 -7.50 6.72
N ALA A 85 1.44 -6.31 7.30
CA ALA A 85 0.49 -5.27 6.91
C ALA A 85 1.17 -3.90 6.82
N ALA A 86 0.76 -3.09 5.85
CA ALA A 86 1.21 -1.70 5.74
C ALA A 86 0.10 -0.77 5.25
N ALA A 87 0.16 0.48 5.68
CA ALA A 87 -0.74 1.54 5.24
C ALA A 87 -0.06 2.89 5.40
N PRO A 88 -0.38 3.89 4.58
CA PRO A 88 0.02 5.26 4.87
C PRO A 88 -0.42 5.70 6.26
N ASN A 89 0.44 6.43 6.97
CA ASN A 89 0.13 7.00 8.28
C ASN A 89 -0.82 8.21 8.15
N SER A 90 -2.05 7.94 7.73
CA SER A 90 -3.14 8.88 7.54
C SER A 90 -4.41 8.27 8.11
N GLY A 91 -5.31 9.08 8.70
CA GLY A 91 -6.49 8.58 9.42
C GLY A 91 -7.28 7.54 8.63
N VAL A 92 -7.73 7.88 7.42
CA VAL A 92 -8.55 6.98 6.59
C VAL A 92 -7.84 5.66 6.24
N LEU A 93 -6.58 5.71 5.78
CA LEU A 93 -5.91 4.51 5.26
C LEU A 93 -5.35 3.61 6.37
N TYR A 94 -4.87 4.20 7.47
CA TYR A 94 -4.40 3.43 8.62
C TYR A 94 -5.58 2.76 9.35
N GLU A 95 -6.69 3.48 9.54
CA GLU A 95 -7.92 2.90 10.09
C GLU A 95 -8.48 1.80 9.17
N THR A 96 -8.39 1.97 7.85
CA THR A 96 -8.76 0.93 6.87
C THR A 96 -8.02 -0.38 7.11
N ALA A 97 -6.69 -0.34 7.17
CA ALA A 97 -5.90 -1.54 7.43
C ALA A 97 -6.22 -2.14 8.80
N THR A 98 -6.41 -1.29 9.80
CA THR A 98 -6.77 -1.72 11.16
C THR A 98 -8.09 -2.47 11.16
N HIS A 99 -9.19 -1.87 10.69
CA HIS A 99 -10.50 -2.49 10.65
C HIS A 99 -10.54 -3.77 9.80
N PHE A 100 -9.84 -3.80 8.67
CA PHE A 100 -9.68 -5.03 7.89
C PHE A 100 -9.07 -6.15 8.74
N LEU A 101 -8.00 -5.88 9.48
CA LEU A 101 -7.34 -6.89 10.31
C LEU A 101 -8.19 -7.33 11.51
N GLN A 102 -9.08 -6.46 12.02
CA GLN A 102 -10.08 -6.83 13.02
C GLN A 102 -11.09 -7.85 12.48
N GLY A 103 -11.47 -7.74 11.20
CA GLY A 103 -12.30 -8.74 10.53
C GLY A 103 -11.55 -10.04 10.23
N LEU A 104 -10.26 -9.92 9.87
CA LEU A 104 -9.39 -11.06 9.53
C LEU A 104 -9.08 -11.96 10.74
N TYR A 105 -8.74 -11.33 11.88
CA TYR A 105 -8.51 -11.98 13.17
C TYR A 105 -9.37 -11.31 14.25
N PRO A 106 -10.64 -11.73 14.38
CA PRO A 106 -11.55 -11.17 15.38
C PRO A 106 -11.11 -11.53 16.81
N PRO A 107 -11.77 -10.95 17.84
CA PRO A 107 -11.41 -11.19 19.23
C PRO A 107 -11.38 -12.68 19.59
N LEU A 108 -10.27 -13.12 20.18
CA LEU A 108 -9.96 -14.53 20.39
C LEU A 108 -10.97 -15.24 21.29
N LEU A 109 -11.63 -14.54 22.21
CA LEU A 109 -12.61 -15.14 23.11
C LEU A 109 -13.79 -15.74 22.35
N ALA A 110 -14.17 -15.17 21.20
CA ALA A 110 -15.26 -15.69 20.37
C ALA A 110 -14.84 -16.89 19.51
N LEU A 111 -13.53 -17.05 19.25
CA LEU A 111 -12.98 -18.11 18.41
C LEU A 111 -12.53 -19.31 19.24
N ASP A 112 -11.73 -19.05 20.27
CA ASP A 112 -11.14 -20.04 21.16
C ASP A 112 -11.06 -19.48 22.61
N PRO A 113 -12.10 -19.71 23.43
CA PRO A 113 -12.14 -19.24 24.81
C PRO A 113 -11.01 -19.81 25.68
N GLN A 114 -10.49 -21.00 25.35
CA GLN A 114 -9.43 -21.63 26.14
C GLN A 114 -8.11 -20.92 25.92
N GLN A 115 -7.76 -20.63 24.66
CA GLN A 115 -6.55 -19.86 24.35
C GLN A 115 -6.67 -18.37 24.67
N ALA A 116 -7.89 -17.81 24.64
CA ALA A 116 -8.13 -16.42 25.03
C ALA A 116 -7.91 -16.13 26.52
N THR A 117 -7.93 -17.17 27.36
CA THR A 117 -7.98 -17.03 28.81
C THR A 117 -6.62 -17.29 29.44
N GLN A 118 -6.11 -16.30 30.16
CA GLN A 118 -4.91 -16.43 30.99
C GLN A 118 -5.31 -16.77 32.42
N GLN A 119 -4.84 -17.91 32.92
CA GLN A 119 -4.99 -18.28 34.33
C GLN A 119 -3.90 -17.61 35.19
N LEU A 120 -4.31 -16.99 36.29
CA LEU A 120 -3.43 -16.33 37.24
C LEU A 120 -3.16 -17.23 38.46
N ALA A 121 -2.03 -17.00 39.14
CA ALA A 121 -1.60 -17.81 40.28
C ALA A 121 -2.57 -17.78 41.48
N ASN A 122 -3.41 -16.74 41.59
CA ASN A 122 -4.45 -16.61 42.62
C ASN A 122 -5.74 -17.40 42.29
N GLY A 123 -5.75 -18.17 41.19
CA GLY A 123 -6.92 -18.94 40.73
C GLY A 123 -7.93 -18.15 39.89
N THR A 124 -7.75 -16.84 39.72
CA THR A 124 -8.60 -16.03 38.83
C THR A 124 -8.16 -16.17 37.36
N GLN A 125 -9.05 -15.77 36.45
CA GLN A 125 -8.81 -15.79 35.01
C GLN A 125 -8.95 -14.37 34.46
N THR A 126 -8.15 -14.05 33.46
CA THR A 126 -8.26 -12.78 32.72
C THR A 126 -8.23 -13.04 31.22
N VAL A 127 -8.86 -12.14 30.48
CA VAL A 127 -8.83 -12.09 29.01
C VAL A 127 -8.26 -10.75 28.59
N ASN A 128 -7.67 -10.68 27.39
CA ASN A 128 -7.30 -9.38 26.84
C ASN A 128 -8.56 -8.48 26.70
N PRO A 129 -8.42 -7.15 26.80
CA PRO A 129 -9.53 -6.22 26.60
C PRO A 129 -10.29 -6.43 25.28
N LEU A 130 -11.48 -5.85 25.18
CA LEU A 130 -12.36 -5.94 24.00
C LEU A 130 -12.66 -7.39 23.58
N GLY A 131 -12.84 -8.28 24.57
CA GLY A 131 -13.19 -9.68 24.33
C GLY A 131 -12.05 -10.52 23.76
N GLY A 132 -10.80 -10.23 24.12
CA GLY A 132 -9.65 -10.98 23.59
C GLY A 132 -9.09 -10.39 22.29
N TYR A 133 -9.17 -9.07 22.09
CA TYR A 133 -8.67 -8.42 20.87
C TYR A 133 -7.23 -8.84 20.54
N GLN A 134 -7.01 -9.18 19.27
CA GLN A 134 -5.73 -9.65 18.77
C GLN A 134 -5.02 -8.52 18.04
N PHE A 135 -3.78 -8.23 18.43
CA PHE A 135 -3.00 -7.16 17.82
C PHE A 135 -2.22 -7.71 16.61
N VAL A 136 -2.50 -7.15 15.43
CA VAL A 136 -1.68 -7.32 14.24
C VAL A 136 -0.93 -6.01 13.98
N LEU A 137 0.38 -6.09 13.77
CA LEU A 137 1.20 -4.91 13.49
C LEU A 137 0.91 -4.38 12.09
N VAL A 138 0.50 -3.11 12.01
CA VAL A 138 0.43 -2.35 10.75
C VAL A 138 1.63 -1.42 10.67
N ASN A 139 2.46 -1.59 9.65
CA ASN A 139 3.54 -0.67 9.33
C ASN A 139 2.91 0.64 8.80
N GLY A 140 2.92 1.67 9.64
CA GLY A 140 2.42 3.00 9.31
C GLY A 140 3.47 3.78 8.53
N GLU A 141 3.21 4.06 7.26
CA GLU A 141 4.17 4.71 6.38
C GLU A 141 3.97 6.24 6.40
N ASP A 142 4.84 6.94 7.12
CA ASP A 142 4.82 8.40 7.17
C ASP A 142 5.06 9.02 5.79
N ALA A 143 4.41 10.15 5.49
CA ALA A 143 4.51 10.82 4.20
C ALA A 143 5.94 11.29 3.83
N ASN A 144 6.84 11.37 4.82
CA ASN A 144 8.25 11.72 4.67
C ASN A 144 9.19 10.50 4.81
N SER A 145 8.65 9.29 4.95
CA SER A 145 9.40 8.04 4.91
C SER A 145 9.67 7.64 3.44
N PRO A 146 10.85 7.07 3.12
CA PRO A 146 11.08 6.49 1.79
C PRO A 146 10.13 5.33 1.49
N ASP A 147 9.62 4.62 2.50
CA ASP A 147 8.78 3.44 2.31
C ASP A 147 7.33 3.79 1.89
N THR A 148 6.92 5.06 2.02
CA THR A 148 5.59 5.53 1.58
C THR A 148 5.37 5.42 0.07
N ILE A 149 6.45 5.49 -0.73
CA ILE A 149 6.35 5.48 -2.20
C ILE A 149 5.82 4.15 -2.74
N TRP A 150 5.97 3.06 -1.97
CA TRP A 150 5.56 1.72 -2.36
C TRP A 150 4.04 1.54 -2.41
N ILE A 151 3.31 2.41 -1.69
CA ILE A 151 1.84 2.41 -1.64
C ILE A 151 1.27 3.71 -2.26
N GLN A 152 2.02 4.82 -2.18
CA GLN A 152 1.65 6.15 -2.67
C GLN A 152 2.69 6.74 -3.65
N GLY A 153 3.08 5.97 -4.67
CA GLY A 153 4.16 6.36 -5.59
C GLY A 153 3.89 7.60 -6.46
N SER A 154 2.63 8.03 -6.57
CA SER A 154 2.20 9.26 -7.24
C SER A 154 2.39 10.51 -6.37
N THR A 155 2.39 10.35 -5.04
CA THR A 155 2.50 11.46 -4.08
C THR A 155 3.92 12.01 -4.05
N SER A 156 4.07 13.34 -3.94
CA SER A 156 5.37 14.02 -3.93
C SER A 156 6.23 13.74 -5.17
N CYS A 157 5.58 13.48 -6.31
CA CYS A 157 6.22 13.21 -7.59
C CYS A 157 5.89 14.32 -8.63
N PRO A 158 6.75 15.35 -8.77
CA PRO A 158 6.53 16.44 -9.73
C PRO A 158 6.37 15.97 -11.17
N ALA A 159 7.19 15.01 -11.63
CA ALA A 159 7.09 14.48 -12.99
C ALA A 159 5.74 13.81 -13.27
N PHE A 160 5.17 13.09 -12.28
CA PHE A 160 3.81 12.55 -12.37
C PHE A 160 2.77 13.66 -12.46
N THR A 161 2.89 14.70 -11.63
CA THR A 161 1.95 15.82 -11.65
C THR A 161 1.92 16.51 -13.01
N THR A 162 3.09 16.75 -13.61
CA THR A 162 3.20 17.30 -14.97
C THR A 162 2.61 16.33 -16.00
N ALA A 163 2.96 15.05 -15.90
CA ALA A 163 2.48 14.02 -16.80
C ALA A 163 0.95 13.84 -16.76
N SER A 164 0.35 13.89 -15.58
CA SER A 164 -1.09 13.75 -15.35
C SER A 164 -1.86 14.90 -16.00
N LYS A 165 -1.35 16.14 -15.88
CA LYS A 165 -1.97 17.34 -16.45
C LYS A 165 -2.05 17.37 -17.97
N THR A 166 -1.24 16.58 -18.68
CA THR A 166 -1.31 16.52 -20.15
C THR A 166 -2.61 15.88 -20.64
N TYR A 167 -3.36 15.17 -19.78
CA TYR A 167 -4.71 14.71 -20.13
C TYR A 167 -5.64 15.87 -20.51
N MET A 168 -5.50 17.04 -19.89
CA MET A 168 -6.33 18.20 -20.21
C MET A 168 -6.08 18.76 -21.61
N GLU A 169 -5.02 18.33 -22.28
CA GLU A 169 -4.66 18.70 -23.66
C GLU A 169 -5.23 17.70 -24.68
N ASP A 170 -5.76 16.57 -24.21
CA ASP A 170 -6.30 15.51 -25.07
C ASP A 170 -7.63 15.96 -25.73
N PRO A 171 -7.81 15.72 -27.05
CA PRO A 171 -9.09 15.98 -27.71
C PRO A 171 -10.30 15.30 -27.02
N SER A 172 -10.11 14.10 -26.46
CA SER A 172 -11.15 13.37 -25.72
C SER A 172 -11.58 14.10 -24.45
N TYR A 173 -10.64 14.71 -23.73
CA TYR A 173 -10.94 15.55 -22.57
C TYR A 173 -11.79 16.76 -22.98
N THR A 174 -11.37 17.48 -24.03
CA THR A 174 -12.10 18.66 -24.52
C THR A 174 -13.50 18.30 -25.01
N ALA A 175 -13.65 17.15 -25.68
CA ALA A 175 -14.93 16.64 -26.12
C ALA A 175 -15.88 16.33 -24.94
N LEU A 176 -15.40 15.64 -23.89
CA LEU A 176 -16.20 15.37 -22.69
C LEU A 176 -16.52 16.66 -21.92
N LEU A 177 -15.55 17.56 -21.76
CA LEU A 177 -15.77 18.85 -21.11
C LEU A 177 -16.90 19.65 -21.75
N ASN A 178 -16.91 19.74 -23.08
CA ASN A 178 -17.92 20.52 -23.80
C ASN A 178 -19.27 19.80 -23.86
N SER A 179 -19.28 18.50 -24.15
CA SER A 179 -20.52 17.72 -24.32
C SER A 179 -21.30 17.52 -23.02
N THR A 180 -20.63 17.60 -21.86
CA THR A 180 -21.25 17.36 -20.54
C THR A 180 -21.59 18.65 -19.78
N ALA A 181 -21.35 19.82 -20.36
CA ALA A 181 -21.60 21.10 -19.69
C ALA A 181 -23.05 21.25 -19.21
N SER A 182 -24.03 20.88 -20.04
CA SER A 182 -25.46 20.91 -19.66
C SER A 182 -25.83 19.86 -18.63
N PHE A 183 -25.13 18.72 -18.61
CA PHE A 183 -25.30 17.70 -17.60
C PHE A 183 -24.84 18.23 -16.23
N TYR A 184 -23.69 18.88 -16.15
CA TYR A 184 -23.17 19.36 -14.87
C TYR A 184 -23.99 20.51 -14.26
N SER A 185 -24.59 21.38 -15.09
CA SER A 185 -25.34 22.54 -14.58
C SER A 185 -26.57 22.15 -13.74
N GLN A 186 -27.07 20.92 -13.86
CA GLN A 186 -28.16 20.44 -13.02
C GLN A 186 -27.78 20.36 -11.52
N PHE A 187 -26.47 20.26 -11.22
CA PHE A 187 -25.97 20.20 -9.84
C PHE A 187 -25.57 21.56 -9.27
N ASP A 188 -25.70 22.64 -10.05
CA ASP A 188 -25.26 23.99 -9.68
C ASP A 188 -25.91 24.48 -8.37
N SER A 189 -27.22 24.23 -8.19
CA SER A 189 -27.92 24.65 -6.97
C SER A 189 -27.42 23.95 -5.71
N ILE A 190 -26.95 22.70 -5.85
CA ILE A 190 -26.43 21.88 -4.75
C ILE A 190 -24.96 22.23 -4.48
N LEU A 191 -24.16 22.40 -5.54
CA LEU A 191 -22.70 22.42 -5.44
C LEU A 191 -22.06 23.79 -5.56
N ASN A 192 -22.68 24.79 -6.22
CA ASN A 192 -22.09 26.14 -6.30
C ASN A 192 -21.85 26.79 -4.93
N PRO A 193 -22.71 26.59 -3.89
CA PRO A 193 -22.41 27.09 -2.54
C PRO A 193 -21.13 26.50 -1.92
N ILE A 194 -20.65 25.36 -2.41
CA ILE A 194 -19.48 24.62 -1.89
C ILE A 194 -18.26 24.85 -2.78
N MET A 195 -18.44 24.72 -4.09
CA MET A 195 -17.38 24.74 -5.10
C MET A 195 -17.16 26.12 -5.70
N GLY A 196 -18.11 27.04 -5.59
CA GLY A 196 -18.13 28.31 -6.31
C GLY A 196 -18.65 28.15 -7.75
N ALA A 197 -19.26 29.22 -8.27
CA ALA A 197 -19.83 29.23 -9.61
C ALA A 197 -18.78 28.94 -10.69
N GLY A 198 -19.14 28.09 -11.66
CA GLY A 198 -18.26 27.69 -12.77
C GLY A 198 -17.30 26.53 -12.47
N ASN A 199 -17.26 26.04 -11.23
CA ASN A 199 -16.42 24.90 -10.85
C ASN A 199 -17.14 23.55 -10.96
N VAL A 200 -18.46 23.52 -11.11
CA VAL A 200 -19.25 22.31 -11.33
C VAL A 200 -19.17 21.91 -12.81
N SER A 201 -18.16 21.12 -13.17
CA SER A 201 -17.90 20.70 -14.56
C SER A 201 -17.02 19.46 -14.62
N TYR A 202 -16.83 18.91 -15.83
CA TYR A 202 -15.94 17.76 -16.08
C TYR A 202 -14.49 18.00 -15.61
N LYS A 203 -14.03 19.26 -15.62
CA LYS A 203 -12.71 19.63 -15.09
C LYS A 203 -12.52 19.22 -13.62
N ASN A 204 -13.61 19.14 -12.87
CA ASN A 204 -13.65 18.74 -11.47
C ASN A 204 -14.51 17.47 -11.29
N ALA A 205 -14.55 16.58 -12.29
CA ALA A 205 -15.47 15.44 -12.34
C ALA A 205 -15.45 14.61 -11.04
N TYR A 206 -14.27 14.27 -10.52
CA TYR A 206 -14.16 13.53 -9.26
C TYR A 206 -14.69 14.31 -8.06
N ASN A 207 -14.39 15.60 -7.93
CA ASN A 207 -14.90 16.41 -6.81
C ASN A 207 -16.42 16.53 -6.84
N VAL A 208 -17.01 16.69 -8.03
CA VAL A 208 -18.46 16.70 -8.21
C VAL A 208 -19.06 15.35 -7.80
N PHE A 209 -18.55 14.26 -8.36
CA PHE A 209 -19.01 12.91 -8.01
C PHE A 209 -18.86 12.62 -6.51
N ASP A 210 -17.71 12.93 -5.91
CA ASP A 210 -17.44 12.66 -4.50
C ASP A 210 -18.40 13.39 -3.56
N LEU A 211 -18.65 14.68 -3.81
CA LEU A 211 -19.59 15.47 -3.03
C LEU A 211 -21.03 14.93 -3.16
N LEU A 212 -21.46 14.60 -4.38
CA LEU A 212 -22.79 14.04 -4.63
C LEU A 212 -22.95 12.65 -4.00
N ASN A 213 -21.94 11.78 -4.14
CA ASN A 213 -21.95 10.43 -3.59
C ASN A 213 -22.04 10.46 -2.06
N VAL A 214 -21.19 11.24 -1.40
CA VAL A 214 -21.22 11.40 0.06
C VAL A 214 -22.54 12.02 0.51
N ALA A 215 -23.05 13.04 -0.18
CA ALA A 215 -24.36 13.63 0.15
C ALA A 215 -25.52 12.65 -0.03
N SER A 216 -25.46 11.78 -1.05
CA SER A 216 -26.49 10.77 -1.30
C SER A 216 -26.56 9.70 -0.20
N ILE A 217 -25.43 9.42 0.46
CA ILE A 217 -25.34 8.43 1.54
C ILE A 217 -25.68 9.08 2.90
N HIS A 218 -25.13 10.26 3.19
CA HIS A 218 -25.09 10.81 4.55
C HIS A 218 -25.96 12.05 4.78
N ASN A 219 -26.54 12.65 3.73
CA ASN A 219 -27.31 13.88 3.87
C ASN A 219 -28.79 13.67 3.51
N ILE A 220 -29.61 13.40 4.53
CA ILE A 220 -31.05 13.12 4.38
C ILE A 220 -31.83 14.21 3.63
N SER A 221 -31.40 15.48 3.72
CA SER A 221 -32.08 16.61 3.08
C SER A 221 -31.68 16.79 1.60
N VAL A 222 -30.47 16.37 1.23
CA VAL A 222 -29.93 16.52 -0.12
C VAL A 222 -30.09 15.25 -0.94
N ALA A 223 -30.02 14.06 -0.34
CA ALA A 223 -30.11 12.78 -1.04
C ALA A 223 -31.34 12.67 -1.96
N PRO A 224 -32.57 13.09 -1.57
CA PRO A 224 -33.73 13.04 -2.46
C PRO A 224 -33.65 13.98 -3.68
N GLN A 225 -32.74 14.97 -3.65
CA GLN A 225 -32.54 15.93 -4.75
C GLN A 225 -31.56 15.39 -5.79
N ILE A 226 -30.83 14.30 -5.49
CA ILE A 226 -29.84 13.70 -6.38
C ILE A 226 -30.51 12.53 -7.11
N ASN A 227 -30.77 12.69 -8.41
CA ASN A 227 -31.27 11.61 -9.25
C ASN A 227 -30.21 10.49 -9.38
N ALA A 228 -30.63 9.23 -9.23
CA ALA A 228 -29.72 8.08 -9.24
C ALA A 228 -29.00 7.89 -10.59
N ASP A 229 -29.69 8.07 -11.72
CA ASP A 229 -29.07 7.97 -13.05
C ASP A 229 -28.08 9.11 -13.28
N ALA A 230 -28.39 10.30 -12.78
CA ALA A 230 -27.47 11.44 -12.81
C ALA A 230 -26.23 11.21 -11.94
N LEU A 231 -26.38 10.60 -10.76
CA LEU A 231 -25.24 10.20 -9.93
C LEU A 231 -24.37 9.14 -10.62
N ASN A 232 -24.99 8.16 -11.28
CA ASN A 232 -24.28 7.15 -12.07
C ASN A 232 -23.53 7.77 -13.26
N GLN A 233 -24.13 8.73 -13.96
CA GLN A 233 -23.45 9.45 -15.03
C GLN A 233 -22.29 10.31 -14.50
N ALA A 234 -22.46 10.96 -13.34
CA ALA A 234 -21.38 11.72 -12.70
C ALA A 234 -20.23 10.80 -12.27
N ARG A 235 -20.56 9.60 -11.78
CA ARG A 235 -19.58 8.54 -11.49
C ARG A 235 -18.83 8.12 -12.75
N TRP A 236 -19.53 7.78 -13.82
CA TRP A 236 -18.90 7.38 -15.08
C TRP A 236 -17.94 8.45 -15.61
N LEU A 237 -18.33 9.73 -15.53
CA LEU A 237 -17.43 10.85 -15.89
C LEU A 237 -16.21 10.96 -14.97
N ALA A 238 -16.38 10.74 -13.66
CA ALA A 238 -15.27 10.68 -12.73
C ALA A 238 -14.35 9.48 -13.01
N ASP A 239 -14.89 8.33 -13.39
CA ASP A 239 -14.12 7.15 -13.78
C ASP A 239 -13.20 7.47 -14.97
N GLN A 240 -13.76 8.07 -16.03
CA GLN A 240 -12.98 8.49 -17.20
C GLN A 240 -11.92 9.53 -16.84
N HIS A 241 -12.29 10.53 -16.03
CA HIS A 241 -11.38 11.58 -15.62
C HIS A 241 -10.18 11.02 -14.83
N GLU A 242 -10.45 10.28 -13.75
CA GLU A 242 -9.41 9.80 -12.85
C GLU A 242 -8.50 8.75 -13.49
N PHE A 243 -9.05 7.83 -14.31
CA PHE A 243 -8.23 6.82 -14.99
C PHE A 243 -7.20 7.48 -15.93
N ASN A 244 -7.61 8.48 -16.70
CA ASN A 244 -6.71 9.18 -17.64
C ASN A 244 -5.65 10.06 -16.95
N LEU A 245 -5.90 10.48 -15.70
CA LEU A 245 -4.91 11.18 -14.87
C LEU A 245 -3.78 10.26 -14.40
N VAL A 246 -4.07 8.97 -14.19
CA VAL A 246 -3.14 8.02 -13.55
C VAL A 246 -2.61 6.95 -14.50
N TYR A 247 -3.10 6.90 -15.74
CA TYR A 247 -2.60 5.97 -16.74
C TYR A 247 -2.68 6.52 -18.16
N ASN A 248 -1.67 6.18 -18.96
CA ASN A 248 -1.67 6.30 -20.41
C ASN A 248 -0.59 5.38 -20.97
N ALA A 249 -0.94 4.50 -21.92
CA ALA A 249 -0.05 3.48 -22.46
C ALA A 249 1.25 4.03 -23.09
N THR A 250 1.24 5.28 -23.57
CA THR A 250 2.40 5.92 -24.21
C THR A 250 3.19 6.81 -23.26
N GLN A 251 2.70 7.02 -22.03
CA GLN A 251 3.27 7.96 -21.08
C GLN A 251 3.47 7.30 -19.71
N ASN A 252 4.49 6.44 -19.64
CA ASN A 252 4.83 5.64 -18.46
C ASN A 252 4.82 6.44 -17.15
N MET A 253 5.26 7.71 -17.15
CA MET A 253 5.27 8.53 -15.92
C MET A 253 3.89 8.66 -15.25
N ARG A 254 2.77 8.57 -16.00
CA ARG A 254 1.43 8.62 -15.39
C ARG A 254 1.16 7.43 -14.49
N SER A 255 1.68 6.24 -14.81
CA SER A 255 1.40 5.02 -14.05
C SER A 255 2.35 4.77 -12.86
N ILE A 256 3.12 5.78 -12.42
CA ILE A 256 4.15 5.59 -11.39
C ILE A 256 3.61 4.99 -10.08
N GLY A 257 2.38 5.31 -9.68
CA GLY A 257 1.74 4.72 -8.51
C GLY A 257 1.53 3.20 -8.66
N GLY A 258 1.14 2.76 -9.86
CA GLY A 258 1.06 1.33 -10.19
C GLY A 258 2.44 0.66 -10.27
N GLN A 259 3.44 1.38 -10.78
CA GLN A 259 4.80 0.83 -10.95
C GLN A 259 5.50 0.60 -9.61
N THR A 260 5.29 1.47 -8.62
CA THR A 260 5.85 1.26 -7.27
C THR A 260 5.07 0.20 -6.49
N LEU A 261 3.74 0.14 -6.65
CA LEU A 261 2.95 -0.95 -6.07
C LEU A 261 3.35 -2.31 -6.66
N ALA A 262 3.61 -2.37 -7.97
CA ALA A 262 4.12 -3.57 -8.63
C ALA A 262 5.45 -4.05 -8.01
N ALA A 263 6.37 -3.13 -7.71
CA ALA A 263 7.61 -3.48 -7.01
C ALA A 263 7.35 -4.02 -5.59
N GLN A 264 6.39 -3.43 -4.87
CA GLN A 264 6.02 -3.87 -3.53
C GLN A 264 5.38 -5.26 -3.52
N ILE A 265 4.48 -5.54 -4.47
CA ILE A 265 3.88 -6.88 -4.65
C ILE A 265 4.97 -7.93 -4.87
N LEU A 266 5.93 -7.63 -5.75
CA LEU A 266 7.07 -8.51 -6.01
C LEU A 266 7.93 -8.72 -4.75
N ALA A 267 8.21 -7.67 -3.98
CA ALA A 267 8.99 -7.78 -2.76
C ALA A 267 8.31 -8.72 -1.74
N GLN A 268 7.00 -8.55 -1.51
CA GLN A 268 6.26 -9.36 -0.53
C GLN A 268 6.12 -10.83 -0.96
N LEU A 269 5.85 -11.11 -2.24
CA LEU A 269 5.81 -12.49 -2.74
C LEU A 269 7.20 -13.13 -2.72
N ASN A 270 8.25 -12.41 -3.08
CA ASN A 270 9.63 -12.90 -2.99
C ASN A 270 10.01 -13.27 -1.56
N ASN A 271 9.58 -12.51 -0.55
CA ASN A 271 9.85 -12.87 0.84
C ASN A 271 9.14 -14.16 1.26
N THR A 272 7.90 -14.33 0.81
CA THR A 272 7.16 -15.59 1.01
C THR A 272 7.96 -16.75 0.41
N VAL A 273 8.41 -16.62 -0.84
CA VAL A 273 9.19 -17.66 -1.52
C VAL A 273 10.54 -17.91 -0.84
N ALA A 274 11.26 -16.86 -0.46
CA ALA A 274 12.55 -16.95 0.23
C ALA A 274 12.44 -17.67 1.58
N SER A 275 11.34 -17.46 2.30
CA SER A 275 11.04 -18.16 3.56
C SER A 275 10.40 -19.54 3.36
N LYS A 276 10.17 -19.98 2.11
CA LYS A 276 9.41 -21.20 1.78
C LYS A 276 8.03 -21.23 2.45
N ALA A 277 7.36 -20.07 2.44
CA ALA A 277 6.09 -19.81 3.11
C ALA A 277 6.09 -20.09 4.62
N ALA A 278 7.25 -20.08 5.30
CA ALA A 278 7.31 -20.16 6.76
C ALA A 278 6.87 -18.86 7.44
N SER A 279 6.98 -17.73 6.74
CA SER A 279 6.54 -16.39 7.16
C SER A 279 5.77 -15.70 6.04
N GLN A 280 5.06 -14.61 6.38
CA GLN A 280 4.29 -13.78 5.45
C GLN A 280 3.33 -14.61 4.60
N LYS A 281 2.51 -15.43 5.24
CA LYS A 281 1.44 -16.20 4.63
C LYS A 281 0.27 -15.31 4.18
N PHE A 282 0.00 -14.23 4.92
CA PHE A 282 -0.98 -13.22 4.51
C PHE A 282 -0.34 -11.83 4.52
N THR A 283 -0.57 -11.07 3.46
CA THR A 283 -0.03 -9.72 3.28
C THR A 283 -1.18 -8.75 3.03
N LEU A 284 -1.22 -7.63 3.74
CA LEU A 284 -2.21 -6.57 3.56
C LEU A 284 -1.52 -5.24 3.24
N MET A 285 -2.04 -4.53 2.24
CA MET A 285 -1.72 -3.14 1.98
C MET A 285 -3.00 -2.34 1.84
N ALA A 286 -3.13 -1.23 2.56
CA ALA A 286 -4.25 -0.31 2.37
C ALA A 286 -3.82 0.91 1.56
N GLY A 287 -4.59 1.26 0.53
CA GLY A 287 -4.31 2.38 -0.33
C GLY A 287 -5.55 3.01 -0.95
N SER A 288 -5.33 3.82 -1.97
CA SER A 288 -6.34 4.65 -2.62
C SER A 288 -6.65 4.17 -4.03
N TYR A 289 -7.79 4.63 -4.58
CA TYR A 289 -8.31 4.20 -5.88
C TYR A 289 -7.37 4.52 -7.05
N ASP A 290 -6.56 5.57 -6.94
CA ASP A 290 -5.62 6.02 -7.96
C ASP A 290 -4.51 4.98 -8.17
N THR A 291 -4.02 4.37 -7.08
CA THR A 291 -3.07 3.27 -7.16
C THR A 291 -3.68 2.04 -7.84
N PHE A 292 -4.96 1.72 -7.57
CA PHE A 292 -5.67 0.65 -8.29
C PHE A 292 -5.74 0.94 -9.79
N GLN A 293 -6.26 2.10 -10.20
CA GLN A 293 -6.43 2.44 -11.62
C GLN A 293 -5.09 2.49 -12.36
N ALA A 294 -4.04 3.04 -11.73
CA ALA A 294 -2.69 3.02 -12.28
C ALA A 294 -2.19 1.58 -12.48
N PHE A 295 -2.43 0.70 -11.50
CA PHE A 295 -2.07 -0.72 -11.60
C PHE A 295 -2.88 -1.47 -12.67
N PHE A 296 -4.19 -1.19 -12.78
CA PHE A 296 -5.07 -1.80 -13.78
C PHE A 296 -4.60 -1.50 -15.19
N GLY A 297 -4.34 -0.24 -15.51
CA GLY A 297 -3.76 0.13 -16.80
C GLY A 297 -2.36 -0.46 -16.99
N LEU A 298 -1.48 -0.37 -15.97
CA LEU A 298 -0.10 -0.88 -16.06
C LEU A 298 -0.04 -2.37 -16.40
N THR A 299 -0.96 -3.15 -15.82
CA THR A 299 -1.06 -4.60 -16.00
C THR A 299 -2.04 -4.99 -17.10
N ASN A 300 -2.55 -4.02 -17.87
CA ASN A 300 -3.44 -4.25 -19.00
C ASN A 300 -4.73 -5.03 -18.65
N LEU A 301 -5.23 -4.85 -17.42
CA LEU A 301 -6.50 -5.45 -16.99
C LEU A 301 -7.71 -4.87 -17.73
N THR A 302 -7.57 -3.69 -18.33
CA THR A 302 -8.58 -3.06 -19.18
C THR A 302 -8.95 -3.88 -20.42
N GLU A 303 -8.07 -4.76 -20.89
CA GLU A 303 -8.40 -5.72 -21.97
C GLU A 303 -9.23 -6.90 -21.46
N ALA A 304 -9.13 -7.23 -20.16
CA ALA A 304 -9.89 -8.32 -19.56
C ALA A 304 -11.35 -7.91 -19.26
N SER A 305 -11.58 -6.65 -18.86
CA SER A 305 -12.93 -6.11 -18.64
C SER A 305 -12.92 -4.57 -18.72
N PRO A 306 -13.97 -3.96 -19.30
CA PRO A 306 -14.15 -2.49 -19.25
C PRO A 306 -14.36 -1.96 -17.82
N ASP A 307 -14.69 -2.81 -16.85
CA ASP A 307 -14.86 -2.38 -15.45
C ASP A 307 -13.55 -1.86 -14.84
N PHE A 308 -12.40 -2.24 -15.39
CA PHE A 308 -11.09 -1.78 -14.92
C PHE A 308 -10.74 -0.34 -15.33
N PHE A 309 -11.60 0.33 -16.11
CA PHE A 309 -11.55 1.79 -16.26
C PHE A 309 -12.22 2.52 -15.08
N GLY A 310 -13.11 1.82 -14.35
CA GLY A 310 -13.88 2.37 -13.25
C GLY A 310 -13.02 2.68 -12.02
N LEU A 311 -13.46 3.65 -11.22
CA LEU A 311 -13.03 3.74 -9.84
C LEU A 311 -13.44 2.45 -9.13
N PRO A 312 -12.57 1.78 -8.35
CA PRO A 312 -13.00 0.72 -7.45
C PRO A 312 -14.01 1.26 -6.43
N VAL A 313 -15.05 0.50 -6.09
CA VAL A 313 -16.05 0.85 -5.06
C VAL A 313 -15.38 0.88 -3.67
N TYR A 314 -16.02 1.50 -2.67
CA TYR A 314 -15.49 1.50 -1.31
C TYR A 314 -15.27 0.08 -0.80
N ALA A 315 -14.18 -0.13 -0.06
CA ALA A 315 -13.71 -1.43 0.42
C ALA A 315 -13.47 -2.50 -0.66
N ALA A 316 -13.34 -2.09 -1.94
CA ALA A 316 -12.85 -2.97 -2.99
C ALA A 316 -11.42 -3.42 -2.73
N SER A 317 -11.10 -4.64 -3.17
CA SER A 317 -9.80 -5.24 -2.98
C SER A 317 -9.35 -6.00 -4.22
N MET A 318 -8.04 -6.01 -4.43
CA MET A 318 -7.40 -6.94 -5.34
C MET A 318 -6.50 -7.88 -4.53
N ALA A 319 -6.42 -9.13 -4.97
CA ALA A 319 -5.65 -10.17 -4.32
C ALA A 319 -4.73 -10.90 -5.31
N PHE A 320 -3.61 -11.37 -4.80
CA PHE A 320 -2.69 -12.26 -5.49
C PHE A 320 -2.55 -13.52 -4.64
N GLU A 321 -2.94 -14.66 -5.20
CA GLU A 321 -2.76 -15.97 -4.58
C GLU A 321 -1.49 -16.60 -5.15
N LEU A 322 -0.60 -17.09 -4.27
CA LEU A 322 0.58 -17.88 -4.63
C LEU A 322 0.35 -19.34 -4.20
N PHE A 323 0.23 -20.25 -5.16
CA PHE A 323 -0.24 -21.62 -4.91
C PHE A 323 0.52 -22.65 -5.75
N ALA A 324 0.39 -23.93 -5.39
CA ALA A 324 0.78 -25.06 -6.24
C ALA A 324 -0.46 -25.86 -6.66
N GLU A 325 -0.42 -26.46 -7.85
CA GLU A 325 -1.49 -27.27 -8.44
C GLU A 325 -1.44 -28.73 -7.94
N ALA A 326 -1.44 -28.90 -6.62
CA ALA A 326 -1.58 -30.19 -5.97
C ALA A 326 -2.24 -30.02 -4.60
N ASP A 327 -2.98 -31.04 -4.17
CA ASP A 327 -3.51 -31.12 -2.80
C ASP A 327 -2.38 -31.36 -1.80
N ASN A 328 -2.44 -30.70 -0.64
CA ASN A 328 -1.48 -30.83 0.46
C ASN A 328 0.00 -30.76 0.01
N ALA A 329 0.29 -29.91 -0.97
CA ALA A 329 1.61 -29.78 -1.55
C ALA A 329 2.62 -29.26 -0.53
N THR A 330 3.80 -29.87 -0.50
CA THR A 330 4.96 -29.25 0.15
C THR A 330 5.46 -28.08 -0.69
N PHE A 331 6.06 -27.07 -0.05
CA PHE A 331 6.66 -25.96 -0.79
C PHE A 331 7.71 -26.49 -1.80
N PRO A 332 7.61 -26.12 -3.09
CA PRO A 332 8.40 -26.75 -4.15
C PRO A 332 9.87 -26.33 -4.11
N THR A 333 10.73 -27.19 -4.66
CA THR A 333 12.17 -26.91 -4.80
C THR A 333 12.48 -25.94 -5.94
N ASN A 334 11.64 -25.91 -6.98
CA ASN A 334 11.77 -24.97 -8.10
C ASN A 334 10.55 -24.02 -8.16
N PRO A 335 10.46 -23.05 -7.25
CA PRO A 335 9.27 -22.20 -7.12
C PRO A 335 8.98 -21.35 -8.36
N ALA A 336 9.96 -21.07 -9.23
CA ALA A 336 9.72 -20.30 -10.45
C ALA A 336 8.77 -21.01 -11.42
N ASP A 337 8.90 -22.33 -11.54
CA ASP A 337 8.13 -23.15 -12.48
C ASP A 337 6.96 -23.87 -11.80
N ASP A 338 7.14 -24.29 -10.54
CA ASP A 338 6.20 -25.15 -9.82
C ASP A 338 5.15 -24.36 -9.01
N LEU A 339 5.35 -23.06 -8.78
CA LEU A 339 4.32 -22.20 -8.20
C LEU A 339 3.58 -21.43 -9.28
N ARG A 340 2.30 -21.17 -9.01
CA ARG A 340 1.40 -20.36 -9.81
C ARG A 340 1.04 -19.08 -9.06
N VAL A 341 0.77 -18.03 -9.80
CA VAL A 341 0.15 -16.79 -9.30
C VAL A 341 -1.14 -16.55 -10.05
N ARG A 342 -2.21 -16.21 -9.33
CA ARG A 342 -3.44 -15.67 -9.93
C ARG A 342 -3.81 -14.34 -9.31
N PHE A 343 -4.31 -13.43 -10.15
CA PHE A 343 -4.87 -12.16 -9.73
C PHE A 343 -6.38 -12.29 -9.57
N LEU A 344 -6.92 -11.76 -8.48
CA LEU A 344 -8.34 -11.69 -8.24
C LEU A 344 -8.76 -10.26 -7.89
N PHE A 345 -9.98 -9.90 -8.27
CA PHE A 345 -10.58 -8.61 -7.90
C PHE A 345 -11.97 -8.82 -7.28
N ARG A 346 -12.25 -8.08 -6.21
CA ARG A 346 -13.55 -8.00 -5.54
C ARG A 346 -13.93 -6.54 -5.39
N ASN A 347 -14.97 -6.10 -6.10
CA ASN A 347 -15.31 -4.68 -6.20
C ASN A 347 -16.29 -4.21 -5.11
N GLY A 348 -15.86 -4.25 -3.85
CA GLY A 348 -16.65 -3.82 -2.69
C GLY A 348 -17.24 -4.99 -1.90
N THR A 349 -18.13 -4.67 -0.95
CA THR A 349 -18.56 -5.62 0.09
C THR A 349 -19.92 -6.25 -0.12
N ASP A 350 -20.65 -5.87 -1.17
CA ASP A 350 -21.98 -6.43 -1.45
C ASP A 350 -21.93 -7.96 -1.57
N ALA A 351 -22.99 -8.64 -1.13
CA ALA A 351 -23.03 -10.10 -1.08
C ALA A 351 -22.90 -10.77 -2.47
N SER A 352 -23.24 -10.06 -3.55
CA SER A 352 -23.04 -10.50 -4.92
C SER A 352 -21.59 -10.44 -5.39
N ASN A 353 -20.72 -9.71 -4.68
CA ASN A 353 -19.33 -9.47 -5.07
C ASN A 353 -18.43 -10.53 -4.41
N ASN A 354 -17.94 -11.46 -5.22
CA ASN A 354 -16.94 -12.46 -4.84
C ASN A 354 -15.58 -12.13 -5.49
N LEU A 355 -14.50 -12.81 -5.07
CA LEU A 355 -13.22 -12.74 -5.76
C LEU A 355 -13.33 -13.41 -7.13
N THR A 356 -13.10 -12.62 -8.17
CA THR A 356 -13.11 -13.09 -9.55
C THR A 356 -11.69 -13.04 -10.10
N ALA A 357 -11.23 -14.14 -10.69
CA ALA A 357 -9.91 -14.19 -11.30
C ALA A 357 -9.93 -13.52 -12.68
N PHE A 358 -8.90 -12.72 -12.98
CA PHE A 358 -8.75 -12.06 -14.28
C PHE A 358 -7.34 -12.31 -14.85
N PRO A 359 -7.22 -12.45 -16.18
CA PRO A 359 -5.92 -12.56 -16.80
C PRO A 359 -5.15 -11.24 -16.68
N LEU A 360 -3.87 -11.34 -16.30
CA LEU A 360 -2.96 -10.20 -16.27
C LEU A 360 -2.27 -10.03 -17.63
N PHE A 361 -1.74 -8.81 -17.83
CA PHE A 361 -0.84 -8.42 -18.92
C PHE A 361 -1.46 -8.53 -20.32
N GLY A 362 -2.79 -8.54 -20.43
CA GLY A 362 -3.51 -8.71 -21.69
C GLY A 362 -3.51 -10.14 -22.24
N GLY A 363 -3.16 -11.12 -21.39
CA GLY A 363 -3.29 -12.54 -21.72
C GLY A 363 -4.73 -13.06 -21.58
N ASN A 364 -4.89 -14.37 -21.71
CA ASN A 364 -6.18 -15.06 -21.54
C ASN A 364 -6.21 -16.03 -20.35
N ALA A 365 -5.05 -16.38 -19.79
CA ALA A 365 -4.95 -17.28 -18.65
C ALA A 365 -5.13 -16.50 -17.34
N THR A 366 -5.99 -17.01 -16.44
CA THR A 366 -6.27 -16.41 -15.13
C THR A 366 -5.17 -16.63 -14.10
N ASP A 367 -4.17 -17.44 -14.44
CA ASP A 367 -3.01 -17.74 -13.62
C ASP A 367 -1.78 -18.01 -14.50
N MET A 368 -0.57 -17.90 -13.92
CA MET A 368 0.71 -18.08 -14.62
C MET A 368 1.81 -18.58 -13.68
N PRO A 369 2.93 -19.13 -14.20
CA PRO A 369 4.06 -19.54 -13.36
C PRO A 369 4.61 -18.34 -12.60
N TYR A 370 5.05 -18.57 -11.37
CA TYR A 370 5.59 -17.51 -10.51
C TYR A 370 6.77 -16.79 -11.17
N GLY A 371 7.68 -17.52 -11.82
CA GLY A 371 8.81 -16.95 -12.54
C GLY A 371 8.36 -16.00 -13.66
N GLN A 372 7.37 -16.40 -14.45
CA GLN A 372 6.78 -15.56 -15.49
C GLN A 372 6.14 -14.30 -14.88
N PHE A 373 5.39 -14.43 -13.79
CA PHE A 373 4.79 -13.30 -13.09
C PHE A 373 5.86 -12.31 -12.61
N VAL A 374 6.96 -12.80 -12.04
CA VAL A 374 8.09 -11.99 -11.58
C VAL A 374 8.72 -11.20 -12.73
N ASP A 375 8.92 -11.84 -13.89
CA ASP A 375 9.50 -11.18 -15.06
C ASP A 375 8.56 -10.12 -15.64
N GLU A 376 7.29 -10.47 -15.87
CA GLU A 376 6.29 -9.56 -16.44
C GLU A 376 6.05 -8.35 -15.54
N LEU A 377 5.75 -8.57 -14.26
CA LEU A 377 5.52 -7.46 -13.33
C LEU A 377 6.82 -6.69 -13.07
N GLY A 378 7.96 -7.38 -13.06
CA GLY A 378 9.29 -6.81 -12.89
C GLY A 378 9.63 -5.80 -13.98
N ASN A 379 9.32 -6.08 -15.24
CA ASN A 379 9.53 -5.18 -16.38
C ASN A 379 8.66 -3.91 -16.33
N ARG A 380 7.60 -3.92 -15.51
CA ARG A 380 6.65 -2.83 -15.33
C ARG A 380 6.85 -2.07 -14.01
N SER A 381 7.90 -2.40 -13.24
CA SER A 381 8.08 -1.88 -11.88
C SER A 381 9.21 -0.86 -11.76
N VAL A 382 9.04 0.09 -10.85
CA VAL A 382 10.14 0.95 -10.37
C VAL A 382 10.71 0.31 -9.12
N LYS A 383 11.91 -0.26 -9.22
CA LYS A 383 12.42 -1.25 -8.26
C LYS A 383 13.19 -0.65 -7.10
N THR A 384 13.60 0.62 -7.19
CA THR A 384 14.45 1.24 -6.17
C THR A 384 14.02 2.67 -5.85
N LEU A 385 14.30 3.08 -4.61
CA LEU A 385 14.11 4.45 -4.15
C LEU A 385 14.83 5.46 -5.05
N THR A 386 16.10 5.19 -5.40
CA THR A 386 16.90 6.08 -6.25
C THR A 386 16.30 6.22 -7.64
N GLN A 387 15.82 5.13 -8.24
CA GLN A 387 15.13 5.17 -9.53
C GLN A 387 13.86 6.03 -9.43
N TRP A 388 13.03 5.84 -8.40
CA TRP A 388 11.84 6.66 -8.19
C TRP A 388 12.17 8.14 -8.02
N CYS A 389 13.14 8.47 -7.16
CA CYS A 389 13.60 9.84 -6.92
C CYS A 389 14.07 10.53 -8.21
N GLY A 390 14.86 9.82 -9.03
CA GLY A 390 15.35 10.31 -10.31
C GLY A 390 14.24 10.53 -11.33
N MET A 391 13.32 9.56 -11.47
CA MET A 391 12.18 9.66 -12.40
C MET A 391 11.21 10.78 -11.99
N CYS A 392 10.93 10.90 -10.69
CA CYS A 392 9.99 11.88 -10.18
C CYS A 392 10.55 13.31 -10.14
N GLY A 393 11.87 13.46 -10.03
CA GLY A 393 12.48 14.74 -9.69
C GLY A 393 12.02 15.25 -8.33
N SER A 394 11.82 14.33 -7.37
CA SER A 394 11.25 14.67 -6.07
C SER A 394 12.27 15.38 -5.18
N THR A 395 11.81 16.40 -4.43
CA THR A 395 12.62 17.14 -3.46
C THR A 395 12.41 16.66 -2.03
N GLN A 396 11.77 15.51 -1.83
CA GLN A 396 11.63 14.91 -0.50
C GLN A 396 13.01 14.69 0.13
N ALA A 397 13.11 14.86 1.46
CA ALA A 397 14.38 14.79 2.17
C ALA A 397 15.13 13.47 1.93
N PHE A 398 14.41 12.34 1.84
CA PHE A 398 15.01 11.04 1.51
C PHE A 398 15.59 10.99 0.08
N CYS A 399 15.01 11.70 -0.88
CA CYS A 399 15.56 11.79 -2.24
C CYS A 399 16.80 12.69 -2.29
N VAL A 400 16.78 13.81 -1.56
CA VAL A 400 17.96 14.69 -1.43
C VAL A 400 19.12 13.92 -0.80
N ALA A 401 18.85 13.14 0.25
CA ALA A 401 19.84 12.30 0.90
C ALA A 401 20.38 11.20 -0.04
N ALA A 402 19.50 10.52 -0.80
CA ALA A 402 19.90 9.49 -1.76
C ALA A 402 20.77 10.04 -2.91
N ASN A 403 20.48 11.25 -3.38
CA ASN A 403 21.28 11.89 -4.44
C ASN A 403 22.65 12.38 -3.93
N ALA A 404 22.71 12.84 -2.67
CA ALA A 404 23.96 13.27 -2.05
C ALA A 404 24.94 12.11 -1.85
N THR A 405 24.45 10.93 -1.45
CA THR A 405 25.28 9.73 -1.32
C THR A 405 25.80 9.25 -2.68
N GLN A 406 24.99 9.31 -3.74
CA GLN A 406 25.42 8.98 -5.11
C GLN A 406 26.51 9.92 -5.64
N SER A 407 26.43 11.21 -5.29
CA SER A 407 27.43 12.22 -5.64
C SER A 407 28.76 12.05 -4.89
N SER A 408 28.73 11.47 -3.68
CA SER A 408 29.93 11.20 -2.87
C SER A 408 30.72 9.96 -3.29
N THR A 409 30.10 9.03 -4.04
CA THR A 409 30.76 7.84 -4.61
C THR A 409 31.23 8.04 -6.06
N GLY A 410 30.86 9.14 -6.72
CA GLY A 410 31.26 9.48 -8.09
C GLY A 410 32.52 10.36 -8.20
N GLY A 411 33.21 10.62 -7.08
CA GLY A 411 34.36 11.49 -7.02
C GLY A 411 35.69 10.81 -7.34
N GLN A 412 35.88 10.25 -8.55
CA GLN A 412 37.22 10.09 -9.12
C GLN A 412 37.25 9.95 -10.65
N SER A 413 38.04 10.85 -11.24
CA SER A 413 38.54 10.98 -12.62
C SER A 413 37.57 11.33 -13.75
N GLY A 414 37.76 12.55 -14.27
CA GLY A 414 37.13 13.05 -15.49
C GLY A 414 37.80 12.57 -16.78
N GLY A 415 37.13 12.87 -17.89
CA GLY A 415 37.63 12.73 -19.24
C GLY A 415 36.54 13.10 -20.25
N SER A 416 36.77 14.17 -20.99
CA SER A 416 35.92 14.70 -22.07
C SER A 416 35.72 13.69 -23.20
N GLY A 417 34.51 13.61 -23.77
CA GLY A 417 34.28 12.87 -25.01
C GLY A 417 32.81 12.90 -25.44
N ALA A 418 32.55 13.53 -26.57
CA ALA A 418 31.26 13.55 -27.25
C ALA A 418 31.04 12.25 -28.06
N GLY A 419 29.79 11.79 -28.10
CA GLY A 419 29.25 10.98 -29.21
C GLY A 419 29.12 9.48 -29.00
N ALA A 420 28.03 8.96 -29.58
CA ALA A 420 27.72 7.58 -29.96
C ALA A 420 26.95 6.69 -28.96
N SER A 421 25.71 6.44 -29.35
CA SER A 421 24.87 5.28 -29.11
C SER A 421 25.60 3.94 -29.02
N THR A 422 25.30 3.11 -28.01
CA THR A 422 25.38 1.64 -28.14
C THR A 422 24.47 0.93 -27.14
N SER A 423 23.97 -0.20 -27.59
CA SER A 423 23.02 -1.14 -26.97
C SER A 423 23.34 -1.55 -25.54
N LEU A 424 22.32 -1.59 -24.70
CA LEU A 424 22.34 -2.29 -23.42
C LEU A 424 22.05 -3.78 -23.66
N THR A 425 23.11 -4.57 -23.69
CA THR A 425 23.05 -6.02 -23.56
C THR A 425 22.68 -6.41 -22.12
N GLN A 426 21.75 -7.34 -22.07
CA GLN A 426 21.17 -8.04 -20.93
C GLN A 426 22.23 -8.82 -20.14
N GLY A 427 22.09 -8.82 -18.81
CA GLY A 427 22.69 -9.84 -17.92
C GLY A 427 23.39 -9.29 -16.68
N SER A 428 22.73 -9.36 -15.52
CA SER A 428 23.27 -10.00 -14.30
C SER A 428 22.36 -9.82 -13.08
N SER A 429 22.00 -10.97 -12.52
CA SER A 429 21.62 -11.28 -11.12
C SER A 429 21.13 -10.15 -10.21
N LEU A 430 19.87 -10.25 -9.82
CA LEU A 430 19.27 -9.55 -8.68
C LEU A 430 20.03 -9.90 -7.40
N SER A 431 20.63 -8.89 -6.76
CA SER A 431 21.22 -9.02 -5.43
C SER A 431 20.11 -8.98 -4.38
N ASN A 432 20.10 -10.00 -3.51
CA ASN A 432 19.19 -10.16 -2.38
C ASN A 432 19.37 -9.04 -1.35
N ALA A 433 18.66 -7.93 -1.53
CA ALA A 433 18.51 -6.88 -0.52
C ALA A 433 17.30 -5.99 -0.83
N ALA A 434 16.09 -6.57 -0.87
CA ALA A 434 14.85 -5.81 -0.96
C ALA A 434 13.71 -6.65 -0.35
N ALA A 435 13.67 -6.69 0.98
CA ALA A 435 12.77 -7.60 1.70
C ALA A 435 12.34 -7.11 3.09
N GLY A 436 13.13 -6.26 3.76
CA GLY A 436 12.78 -5.75 5.09
C GLY A 436 13.65 -4.57 5.55
N GLY A 437 14.14 -3.76 4.61
CA GLY A 437 15.14 -2.75 4.93
C GLY A 437 15.38 -1.70 3.86
N ILE A 438 14.34 -1.28 3.12
CA ILE A 438 14.50 -0.23 2.12
C ILE A 438 14.57 1.16 2.80
N GLY A 439 13.98 1.32 4.00
CA GLY A 439 14.34 2.39 4.96
C GLY A 439 15.59 2.12 5.83
N ALA A 440 15.97 0.86 6.06
CA ALA A 440 17.08 0.53 6.97
C ALA A 440 18.45 0.96 6.44
N GLY A 441 18.68 0.91 5.13
CA GLY A 441 19.93 1.39 4.51
C GLY A 441 20.17 2.88 4.75
N VAL A 442 19.11 3.69 4.69
CA VAL A 442 19.19 5.14 4.93
C VAL A 442 19.35 5.44 6.43
N THR A 443 18.62 4.73 7.30
CA THR A 443 18.77 4.88 8.76
C THR A 443 20.16 4.46 9.23
N LEU A 444 20.72 3.37 8.70
CA LEU A 444 22.09 2.94 9.01
C LEU A 444 23.13 3.93 8.49
N ALA A 445 22.93 4.52 7.30
CA ALA A 445 23.81 5.56 6.79
C ALA A 445 23.78 6.83 7.66
N VAL A 446 22.60 7.27 8.09
CA VAL A 446 22.43 8.44 8.98
C VAL A 446 23.02 8.19 10.37
N VAL A 447 22.74 7.03 10.97
CA VAL A 447 23.33 6.63 12.26
C VAL A 447 24.85 6.49 12.14
N GLY A 448 25.35 5.96 11.03
CA GLY A 448 26.79 5.86 10.73
C GLY A 448 27.47 7.24 10.65
N VAL A 449 26.84 8.21 9.99
CA VAL A 449 27.35 9.59 9.90
C VAL A 449 27.33 10.28 11.27
N ILE A 450 26.24 10.15 12.04
CA ILE A 450 26.13 10.74 13.39
C ILE A 450 27.17 10.11 14.34
N ALA A 451 27.32 8.79 14.32
CA ALA A 451 28.33 8.08 15.12
C ALA A 451 29.76 8.46 14.71
N GLY A 452 30.03 8.60 13.40
CA GLY A 452 31.31 9.07 12.87
C GLY A 452 31.66 10.49 13.31
N LEU A 453 30.70 11.41 13.26
CA LEU A 453 30.87 12.78 13.75
C LEU A 453 31.12 12.83 15.27
N ALA A 454 30.37 12.04 16.05
CA ALA A 454 30.57 11.94 17.50
C ALA A 454 31.97 11.40 17.85
N PHE A 455 32.46 10.38 17.13
CA PHE A 455 33.80 9.81 17.32
C PHE A 455 34.92 10.81 16.98
N LEU A 456 34.77 11.61 15.92
CA LEU A 456 35.76 12.65 15.56
C LEU A 456 35.82 13.78 16.60
N LEU A 457 34.68 14.16 17.17
CA LEU A 457 34.60 15.19 18.21
C LEU A 457 35.19 14.73 19.55
N THR A 458 35.02 13.47 19.94
CA THR A 458 35.65 12.91 21.15
C THR A 458 37.16 12.73 20.96
N ARG A 459 37.62 12.29 19.78
CA ARG A 459 39.05 12.15 19.47
C ARG A 459 39.79 13.50 19.49
N ARG A 460 39.18 14.58 19.01
CA ARG A 460 39.74 15.94 19.11
C ARG A 460 39.82 16.45 20.55
N ARG A 461 38.85 16.11 21.42
CA ARG A 461 38.91 16.47 22.86
C ARG A 461 40.01 15.72 23.62
N HIS A 462 40.35 14.50 23.22
CA HIS A 462 41.45 13.74 23.83
C HIS A 462 42.83 14.15 23.30
N SER A 463 42.93 14.67 22.07
CA SER A 463 44.20 15.16 21.51
C SER A 463 44.66 16.52 22.06
N HIS A 464 43.79 17.27 22.77
CA HIS A 464 44.12 18.57 23.37
C HIS A 464 44.47 18.52 24.87
N LYS A 465 44.59 17.33 25.48
CA LYS A 465 44.99 17.16 26.89
C LYS A 465 46.42 16.64 27.09
N GLY A 466 47.33 16.94 26.17
CA GLY A 466 48.72 16.52 26.24
C GLY A 466 49.71 17.62 25.85
N ALA A 467 49.77 18.72 26.61
CA ALA A 467 50.94 19.60 26.71
C ALA A 467 50.70 20.70 27.75
N ALA A 468 51.31 20.56 28.95
CA ALA A 468 51.94 21.63 29.74
C ALA A 468 52.14 21.20 31.22
N LEU A 469 53.30 20.61 31.51
CA LEU A 469 54.08 20.85 32.74
C LEU A 469 54.85 22.17 32.48
N GLY A 470 55.15 23.11 33.38
CA GLY A 470 55.01 23.30 34.82
C GLY A 470 55.99 24.42 35.19
N ALA A 471 55.63 25.36 36.08
CA ALA A 471 56.57 26.22 36.82
C ALA A 471 55.80 26.94 37.94
N GLY A 472 56.25 26.75 39.18
CA GLY A 472 55.64 27.35 40.37
C GLY A 472 56.24 28.68 40.78
N ALA A 473 55.48 29.46 41.55
CA ALA A 473 55.94 30.38 42.59
C ALA A 473 54.71 30.83 43.40
N GLY A 474 54.86 30.88 44.73
CA GLY A 474 53.77 31.10 45.66
C GLY A 474 53.46 32.57 46.00
N ALA A 475 52.62 32.68 47.04
CA ALA A 475 52.23 33.84 47.84
C ALA A 475 50.98 34.64 47.40
N GLY A 476 49.90 34.48 48.18
CA GLY A 476 49.36 35.60 48.96
C GLY A 476 48.14 36.37 48.43
N ALA A 477 47.05 36.25 49.20
CA ALA A 477 45.99 37.24 49.47
C ALA A 477 44.79 37.41 48.50
N GLY A 478 43.58 37.22 49.07
CA GLY A 478 42.57 38.29 49.03
C GLY A 478 41.25 38.08 48.28
N MET A 479 40.26 37.49 48.97
CA MET A 479 38.87 37.99 49.13
C MET A 479 37.83 37.96 47.97
N ALA A 480 36.64 37.43 48.35
CA ALA A 480 35.25 37.71 47.88
C ALA A 480 34.81 37.11 46.53
N THR A 481 33.64 36.48 46.34
CA THR A 481 32.46 36.22 47.18
C THR A 481 31.65 35.10 46.52
N ALA A 482 30.98 34.29 47.36
CA ALA A 482 30.07 33.22 47.00
C ALA A 482 28.69 33.72 46.50
N HIS A 483 28.03 32.94 45.64
CA HIS A 483 26.76 32.34 46.04
C HIS A 483 26.37 31.12 45.19
N GLU A 484 26.14 30.03 45.91
CA GLU A 484 25.68 28.71 45.49
C GLU A 484 24.15 28.62 45.63
N LYS A 485 23.52 27.81 44.75
CA LYS A 485 22.56 26.71 45.05
C LYS A 485 21.92 26.25 43.72
N ARG A 486 22.20 25.03 43.23
CA ARG A 486 21.58 23.73 43.59
C ARG A 486 20.05 23.75 43.49
N ASN A 487 19.47 22.93 42.61
CA ASN A 487 19.12 21.57 43.00
C ASN A 487 18.70 20.68 41.81
N SER A 488 19.18 19.44 41.88
CA SER A 488 18.69 18.25 41.17
C SER A 488 17.50 17.63 41.89
N ASN A 489 16.72 16.82 41.17
CA ASN A 489 16.35 15.42 41.48
C ASN A 489 15.26 15.01 40.46
N SER A 490 15.37 13.97 39.62
CA SER A 490 15.62 12.53 39.86
C SER A 490 14.56 11.89 40.74
N GLU A 491 13.71 11.04 40.16
CA GLU A 491 13.18 9.88 40.88
C GLU A 491 12.67 8.79 39.94
N SER A 492 13.07 7.55 40.27
CA SER A 492 12.70 6.28 39.66
C SER A 492 12.30 5.32 40.78
N GLY A 493 11.15 4.65 40.62
CA GLY A 493 10.85 3.26 41.02
C GLY A 493 10.90 2.84 42.51
N SER A 494 9.76 2.36 43.02
CA SER A 494 9.49 0.95 43.39
C SER A 494 8.60 0.77 44.63
N SER A 495 7.61 -0.11 44.45
CA SER A 495 7.05 -1.11 45.39
C SER A 495 6.80 -0.76 46.85
N VAL A 496 5.51 -0.74 47.23
CA VAL A 496 4.88 -1.63 48.24
C VAL A 496 3.49 -1.99 47.74
#